data_AF-A0A1V6DV26-F1
#
_entry.id   AF-A0A1V6DV26-F1
#
_cell.length_a   1.000
_cell.length_b   1.000
_cell.length_c   1.000
_cell.angle_alpha   90.00
_cell.angle_beta   90.00
_cell.angle_gamma   90.00
#
_symmetry.space_group_name_H-M   'P 1'
#
loop_
_entity.id
_entity.type
_entity.pdbx_description
1 polymer ?
#
loop_
_entity_poly.entity_id
_entity_poly.type
_entity_poly.pdbx_seq_one_letter_code
_entity_poly.pdbx_strand_id
1 'polypeptide(L)' 'MKKLAHSLGLEIDKIYTESKSAKLPNNRPVFLEMLKLLENNNEAEGYGIYGIFCWKIDRLSRNPIDSGKI' A
#
# COMPACT_ATOMS: atom_id res chain seq x y z
N MET A 1 -13.42 -1.94 -4.70
CA MET A 1 -12.12 -1.37 -5.14
C MET A 1 -11.72 -1.79 -6.54
N LYS A 2 -11.67 -3.08 -6.91
CA LYS A 2 -11.27 -3.49 -8.28
C LYS A 2 -12.09 -2.84 -9.41
N LYS A 3 -13.43 -2.84 -9.29
CA LYS A 3 -14.31 -2.16 -10.26
C LYS A 3 -14.07 -0.64 -10.33
N LEU A 4 -13.76 -0.01 -9.20
CA LEU A 4 -13.48 1.43 -9.12
C LEU A 4 -12.13 1.76 -9.77
N ALA A 5 -11.09 0.96 -9.50
CA ALA A 5 -9.79 1.10 -10.15
C ALA A 5 -9.92 0.94 -11.67
N HIS A 6 -10.65 -0.07 -12.14
CA HIS A 6 -10.92 -0.26 -13.56
C HIS A 6 -11.70 0.91 -14.17
N SER A 7 -12.71 1.46 -13.48
CA SER A 7 -13.42 2.65 -13.97
C SER A 7 -12.57 3.92 -13.99
N LEU A 8 -11.54 3.99 -13.15
CA LEU A 8 -10.57 5.09 -13.09
C LEU A 8 -9.39 4.89 -14.06
N GLY A 9 -9.36 3.78 -14.82
CA GLY A 9 -8.24 3.45 -15.72
C GLY A 9 -6.94 3.15 -14.98
N LEU A 10 -7.01 2.77 -13.70
CA LEU A 10 -5.82 2.45 -12.90
C LEU A 10 -5.39 0.99 -13.15
N GLU A 11 -4.15 0.82 -13.58
CA GLU A 11 -3.51 -0.50 -13.61
C GLU A 11 -3.07 -0.91 -12.22
N ILE A 12 -3.52 -2.09 -11.77
CA ILE A 12 -3.15 -2.64 -10.47
C ILE A 12 -2.10 -3.71 -10.70
N ASP A 13 -0.84 -3.39 -10.37
CA ASP A 13 0.27 -4.33 -10.46
C ASP A 13 0.13 -5.47 -9.43
N LYS A 14 -0.14 -5.12 -8.17
CA LYS A 14 -0.22 -6.09 -7.07
C LYS A 14 -1.27 -5.72 -6.04
N ILE A 15 -1.96 -6.74 -5.52
CA ILE A 15 -2.99 -6.58 -4.50
C ILE A 15 -2.51 -7.21 -3.20
N TYR A 16 -2.47 -6.39 -2.16
CA TYR A 16 -2.17 -6.82 -0.79
C TYR A 16 -3.44 -6.85 0.05
N THR A 17 -3.62 -7.92 0.82
CA THR A 17 -4.78 -8.10 1.71
C THR A 17 -4.33 -8.64 3.05
N GLU A 18 -4.70 -7.95 4.12
CA GLU A 18 -4.32 -8.31 5.48
C GLU A 18 -5.41 -7.89 6.48
N SER A 19 -5.71 -8.75 7.44
CA SER A 19 -6.69 -8.51 8.51
C SER A 19 -6.00 -8.50 9.87
N LYS A 20 -5.08 -7.56 10.09
CA LYS A 20 -4.38 -7.39 11.37
C LYS A 20 -4.65 -6.02 11.97
N SER A 21 -4.61 -5.94 13.30
CA SER A 21 -4.86 -4.70 14.04
C SER A 21 -3.69 -3.74 13.87
N ALA A 22 -3.96 -2.55 13.33
CA ALA A 22 -3.00 -1.45 13.25
C ALA A 22 -2.82 -0.68 14.58
N LYS A 23 -3.36 -1.19 15.70
CA LYS A 23 -3.11 -0.64 17.05
C LYS A 23 -1.71 -0.97 17.58
N LEU A 24 -1.11 -2.07 17.12
CA LEU A 24 0.25 -2.46 17.48
C LEU A 24 1.19 -2.13 16.31
N PRO A 25 2.27 -1.36 16.53
CA PRO A 25 3.25 -1.11 15.48
C PRO A 25 3.92 -2.41 15.04
N ASN A 26 4.31 -2.49 13.77
CA ASN A 26 4.98 -3.66 13.14
C ASN A 26 4.19 -4.98 13.15
N ASN A 27 2.92 -5.00 13.54
CA ASN A 27 2.11 -6.23 13.53
C ASN A 27 1.47 -6.51 12.15
N ARG A 28 2.02 -5.96 11.08
CA ARG A 28 1.47 -5.99 9.72
C ARG A 28 2.54 -6.39 8.70
N PRO A 29 2.94 -7.68 8.65
CA PRO A 29 3.98 -8.16 7.74
C PRO A 29 3.64 -7.90 6.27
N VAL A 30 2.38 -8.05 5.85
CA VAL A 30 2.00 -7.83 4.43
C VAL A 30 2.10 -6.35 4.06
N PHE A 31 1.76 -5.46 4.99
CA PHE A 31 1.93 -4.02 4.80
C PHE A 31 3.41 -3.62 4.72
N LEU A 32 4.27 -4.21 5.56
CA LEU A 32 5.72 -4.01 5.48
C LEU A 32 6.31 -4.52 4.16
N GLU A 33 5.84 -5.66 3.65
CA GLU A 33 6.25 -6.15 2.33
C GLU A 33 5.83 -5.19 1.20
N MET A 34 4.61 -4.64 1.26
CA MET A 34 4.16 -3.62 0.32
C MET A 34 5.05 -2.37 0.38
N LEU A 35 5.40 -1.89 1.57
CA LEU A 35 6.31 -0.75 1.74
C LEU A 35 7.71 -1.03 1.17
N LYS A 36 8.29 -2.19 1.48
CA LYS A 36 9.58 -2.60 0.89
C LYS A 36 9.50 -2.68 -0.63
N LEU A 37 8.37 -3.13 -1.16
CA LEU A 37 8.17 -3.21 -2.59
C LEU A 37 8.12 -1.81 -3.22
N LEU A 38 7.56 -0.80 -2.54
CA LEU A 38 7.62 0.60 -2.98
C LEU A 38 9.05 1.17 -2.90
N GLU A 39 9.75 0.96 -1.78
CA GLU A 39 11.14 1.39 -1.60
C GLU A 39 12.08 0.77 -2.64
N ASN A 40 11.82 -0.50 -3.01
CA ASN A 40 12.61 -1.21 -4.02
C ASN A 40 12.17 -0.94 -5.46
N ASN A 41 10.92 -0.52 -5.72
CA ASN A 41 10.41 -0.17 -7.07
C ASN A 41 10.77 1.25 -7.50
N ASN A 42 11.89 1.80 -7.00
CA ASN A 42 12.41 3.08 -7.46
C ASN A 42 12.71 3.02 -8.97
N GLU A 43 11.81 3.63 -9.77
CA GLU A 43 11.93 4.36 -11.05
C GLU A 43 12.96 3.96 -12.13
N ALA A 44 13.80 2.95 -11.93
CA ALA A 44 14.98 2.72 -12.75
C ALA A 44 14.65 2.30 -14.20
N GLU A 45 13.41 1.88 -14.49
CA GLU A 45 13.01 1.41 -15.83
C GLU A 45 11.72 2.03 -16.38
N GLY A 46 11.30 3.22 -15.92
CA GLY A 46 10.20 3.98 -16.56
C GLY A 46 8.80 3.36 -16.41
N TYR A 47 8.68 2.18 -15.82
CA TYR A 47 7.44 1.58 -15.31
C TYR A 47 7.67 1.27 -13.83
N GLY A 48 7.04 2.05 -12.96
CA GLY A 48 7.18 1.93 -11.51
C GLY A 48 5.82 1.97 -10.82
N ILE A 49 5.77 1.58 -9.56
CA ILE A 49 4.55 1.69 -8.77
C ILE A 49 4.41 3.13 -8.31
N TYR A 50 3.49 3.87 -8.95
CA TYR A 50 3.30 5.30 -8.71
C TYR A 50 2.50 5.63 -7.44
N GLY A 51 1.85 4.65 -6.80
CA GLY A 51 1.09 4.92 -5.59
C GLY A 51 0.29 3.74 -5.04
N ILE A 52 -0.33 3.97 -3.88
CA ILE A 52 -1.14 2.98 -3.17
C ILE A 52 -2.62 3.32 -3.30
N PHE A 53 -3.42 2.38 -3.80
CA PHE A 53 -4.88 2.54 -3.86
C PHE A 53 -5.55 1.85 -2.66
N CYS A 54 -6.20 2.64 -1.81
CA CYS A 54 -6.91 2.13 -0.63
C CYS A 54 -8.29 2.75 -0.46
N TRP A 55 -9.17 2.07 0.29
CA TRP A 55 -10.55 2.53 0.53
C TRP A 55 -10.62 3.73 1.48
N LYS A 56 -9.79 3.73 2.52
CA LYS A 56 -9.68 4.80 3.51
C LYS A 56 -8.29 4.79 4.12
N ILE A 57 -7.79 5.97 4.49
CA ILE A 57 -6.46 6.13 5.10
C ILE A 57 -6.28 5.30 6.38
N ASP A 58 -7.36 5.04 7.13
CA ASP A 58 -7.33 4.19 8.32
C ASP A 58 -7.00 2.71 8.03
N ARG A 59 -6.95 2.29 6.75
CA ARG A 59 -6.47 0.96 6.34
C ARG A 59 -4.97 0.95 6.04
N LEU A 60 -4.38 2.12 5.85
CA LEU A 60 -2.97 2.31 5.61
C LEU A 60 -2.26 2.65 6.91
N SER A 61 -2.72 3.68 7.62
CA SER A 61 -2.15 4.08 8.90
C SER A 61 -3.22 4.31 9.97
N ARG A 62 -3.00 3.72 11.14
CA ARG A 62 -3.75 4.02 12.38
C ARG A 62 -2.85 4.41 13.55
N ASN A 63 -1.55 4.51 13.31
CA ASN A 63 -0.56 4.91 14.32
C ASN A 63 0.47 5.85 13.68
N PRO A 64 1.09 6.74 14.47
CA PRO A 64 2.01 7.75 13.92
C PRO A 64 3.22 7.17 13.20
N ILE A 65 3.67 5.97 13.59
CA ILE A 65 4.85 5.30 13.03
C ILE A 65 4.56 4.80 11.61
N ASP A 66 3.41 4.14 11.40
CA ASP A 66 2.95 3.70 10.08
C ASP A 66 2.65 4.91 9.18
N SER A 67 2.11 6.01 9.75
CA SER A 67 1.89 7.25 9.00
C SER A 67 3.18 7.86 8.47
N GLY A 68 4.28 7.77 9.23
CA GLY A 68 5.57 8.34 8.82
C GLY A 68 6.33 7.50 7.79
N LYS A 69 5.85 6.29 7.47
CA LYS A 69 6.49 5.36 6.52
C LYS A 69 5.82 5.35 5.13
N ILE A 70 4.67 5.99 4.98
CA ILE A 70 3.94 6.16 3.72
C ILE A 70 4.18 7.58 3.23
#